data_AF-A0A3D3R4U3-F1
#
_entry.id   AF-A0A3D3R4U3-F1
#
_cell.length_a   1.000
_cell.length_b   1.000
_cell.length_c   1.000
_cell.angle_alpha   90.00
_cell.angle_beta   90.00
_cell.angle_gamma   90.00
#
_symmetry.space_group_name_H-M   'P 1'
#
loop_
_entity.id
_entity.type
_entity.pdbx_description
1 polymer ?
#
loop_
_entity_poly.entity_id
_entity_poly.type
_entity_poly.pdbx_seq_one_letter_code
_entity_poly.pdbx_strand_id
1 'polypeptide(L)'
;DIDGARDYHSSLDLGTPRRAWQFTSPSNERDRPSLALPFGQPFITLLKTFGWRDTRQSPQTVRESTSTPLQPALLANGILGQRFTRLSDDSDFTELALQDVTLEALIKTTVMKTLTREPTTEELNMFTELLQPGFAERVNPQAELVSRERLPRNLVSWSNHVNSRANEIKVELEGAVKKGDPPTKRLNNDWRNRYEDLLWSLLNSPEFIFVP
;
A
#
# COMPACT_ATOMS: atom_id res chain seq x y z
N ASP A 1 2.47 -5.52 -28.62
CA ASP A 1 2.57 -4.06 -28.32
C ASP A 1 1.15 -3.48 -28.41
N ILE A 2 0.85 -2.30 -27.84
CA ILE A 2 -0.52 -1.73 -27.83
C ILE A 2 -1.06 -1.42 -29.22
N ASP A 3 -0.19 -1.20 -30.18
CA ASP A 3 -0.50 -1.02 -31.59
C ASP A 3 -0.52 -2.36 -32.37
N GLY A 4 -0.33 -3.49 -31.69
CA GLY A 4 -0.25 -4.81 -32.30
C GLY A 4 1.03 -5.08 -33.09
N ALA A 5 2.02 -4.17 -33.10
CA ALA A 5 3.20 -4.29 -33.95
C ALA A 5 4.17 -5.42 -33.53
N ARG A 6 4.13 -5.82 -32.25
CA ARG A 6 4.93 -6.93 -31.71
C ARG A 6 4.08 -8.18 -31.54
N ASP A 7 4.53 -9.28 -32.14
CA ASP A 7 3.93 -10.60 -32.00
C ASP A 7 3.85 -11.02 -30.52
N TYR A 8 2.70 -11.59 -30.15
CA TYR A 8 2.44 -12.13 -28.82
C TYR A 8 3.43 -13.25 -28.47
N HIS A 9 3.78 -14.12 -29.43
CA HIS A 9 4.77 -15.18 -29.20
C HIS A 9 6.18 -14.65 -28.91
N SER A 10 6.43 -13.38 -29.23
CA SER A 10 7.69 -12.68 -28.95
C SER A 10 7.63 -11.82 -27.67
N SER A 11 6.57 -11.96 -26.88
CA SER A 11 6.33 -11.22 -25.64
C SER A 11 6.23 -12.17 -24.45
N LEU A 12 6.75 -11.77 -23.29
CA LEU A 12 6.66 -12.54 -22.04
C LEU A 12 5.69 -11.83 -21.09
N ASP A 13 4.61 -12.50 -20.72
CA ASP A 13 3.68 -12.05 -19.66
C ASP A 13 3.88 -12.94 -18.42
N LEU A 14 4.23 -12.32 -17.30
CA LEU A 14 4.44 -12.98 -16.01
C LEU A 14 3.26 -12.79 -15.04
N GLY A 15 2.18 -12.16 -15.50
CA GLY A 15 0.98 -11.87 -14.72
C GLY A 15 1.15 -10.69 -13.77
N THR A 16 0.27 -10.63 -12.76
CA THR A 16 0.27 -9.56 -11.76
C THR A 16 0.87 -10.06 -10.44
N PRO A 17 1.98 -9.48 -9.95
CA PRO A 17 2.56 -9.89 -8.68
C PRO A 17 1.60 -9.56 -7.53
N ARG A 18 1.40 -10.54 -6.63
CA ARG A 18 0.63 -10.45 -5.39
C ARG A 18 1.52 -10.50 -4.14
N ARG A 19 2.77 -10.91 -4.28
CA ARG A 19 3.75 -11.03 -3.19
C ARG A 19 5.08 -10.43 -3.60
N ALA A 20 5.86 -9.96 -2.62
CA ALA A 20 7.16 -9.32 -2.86
C ALA A 20 8.12 -10.17 -3.70
N TRP A 21 8.18 -11.49 -3.45
CA TRP A 21 9.04 -12.42 -4.20
C TRP A 21 8.58 -12.70 -5.65
N GLN A 22 7.39 -12.25 -6.04
CA GLN A 22 6.91 -12.34 -7.42
C GLN A 22 7.35 -11.13 -8.27
N PHE A 23 7.93 -10.09 -7.65
CA PHE A 23 8.50 -8.98 -8.41
C PHE A 23 9.77 -9.42 -9.13
N THR A 24 9.84 -9.09 -10.41
CA THR A 24 11.02 -9.28 -11.25
C THR A 24 11.80 -7.96 -11.39
N SER A 25 12.98 -7.99 -12.02
CA SER A 25 13.65 -6.75 -12.41
C SER A 25 12.68 -5.91 -13.26
N PRO A 26 12.43 -4.63 -12.90
CA PRO A 26 11.52 -3.79 -13.66
C PRO A 26 12.12 -3.34 -15.00
N SER A 27 13.44 -3.50 -15.19
CA SER A 27 14.19 -3.10 -16.40
C SER A 27 13.72 -1.77 -17.00
N ASN A 28 13.41 -0.80 -16.13
CA ASN A 28 12.84 0.48 -16.51
C ASN A 28 13.89 1.58 -16.51
N GLU A 29 13.64 2.62 -17.30
CA GLU A 29 14.51 3.80 -17.34
C GLU A 29 13.85 4.94 -16.57
N ARG A 30 14.35 5.21 -15.37
CA ARG A 30 13.75 6.20 -14.46
C ARG A 30 13.94 7.64 -14.94
N ASP A 31 14.95 7.88 -15.77
CA ASP A 31 15.26 9.21 -16.31
C ASP A 31 14.28 9.65 -17.40
N ARG A 32 13.50 8.70 -17.97
CA ARG A 32 12.47 8.99 -18.97
C ARG A 32 11.07 8.69 -18.42
N PRO A 33 10.21 9.70 -18.18
CA PRO A 33 8.88 9.49 -17.62
C PRO A 33 8.02 8.48 -18.39
N SER A 34 8.10 8.44 -19.72
CA SER A 34 7.37 7.47 -20.55
C SER A 34 7.70 6.01 -20.23
N LEU A 35 8.90 5.73 -19.70
CA LEU A 35 9.35 4.40 -19.28
C LEU A 35 9.22 4.16 -17.77
N ALA A 36 8.67 5.12 -17.02
CA ALA A 36 8.36 4.93 -15.61
C ALA A 36 7.27 3.88 -15.39
N LEU A 37 7.24 3.31 -14.18
CA LEU A 37 6.24 2.35 -13.75
C LEU A 37 5.39 2.91 -12.59
N PRO A 38 4.50 3.90 -12.82
CA PRO A 38 3.77 4.59 -11.76
C PRO A 38 3.11 3.67 -10.72
N PHE A 39 2.51 2.57 -11.18
CA PHE A 39 1.83 1.61 -10.30
C PHE A 39 2.79 0.75 -9.47
N GLY A 40 3.93 0.37 -10.04
CA GLY A 40 4.92 -0.49 -9.37
C GLY A 40 5.91 0.31 -8.52
N GLN A 41 6.11 1.59 -8.82
CA GLN A 41 7.13 2.41 -8.19
C GLN A 41 7.01 2.50 -6.67
N PRO A 42 5.81 2.65 -6.05
CA PRO A 42 5.70 2.65 -4.59
C PRO A 42 6.23 1.36 -3.95
N PHE A 43 5.93 0.21 -4.54
CA PHE A 43 6.39 -1.10 -4.08
C PHE A 43 7.88 -1.29 -4.31
N ILE A 44 8.38 -0.95 -5.51
CA ILE A 44 9.80 -1.01 -5.84
C ILE A 44 10.62 -0.16 -4.86
N THR A 45 10.17 1.07 -4.58
CA THR A 45 10.84 1.95 -3.62
C THR A 45 10.87 1.34 -2.22
N LEU A 46 9.74 0.84 -1.72
CA LEU A 46 9.68 0.17 -0.41
C LEU A 46 10.60 -1.06 -0.35
N LEU A 47 10.48 -1.97 -1.31
CA LEU A 47 11.28 -3.18 -1.34
C LEU A 47 12.79 -2.84 -1.36
N LYS A 48 13.22 -1.86 -2.18
CA LYS A 48 14.62 -1.45 -2.24
C LYS A 48 15.13 -0.86 -0.92
N THR A 49 14.30 -0.05 -0.25
CA THR A 49 14.63 0.51 1.07
C THR A 49 14.80 -0.58 2.14
N PHE A 50 14.16 -1.74 1.97
CA PHE A 50 14.31 -2.92 2.82
C PHE A 50 15.24 -4.00 2.24
N GLY A 51 16.11 -3.63 1.29
CA GLY A 51 17.22 -4.49 0.83
C GLY A 51 16.96 -5.32 -0.44
N TRP A 52 15.76 -5.24 -1.04
CA TRP A 52 15.50 -5.88 -2.33
C TRP A 52 16.32 -5.23 -3.45
N ARG A 53 16.77 -6.04 -4.41
CA ARG A 53 17.60 -5.59 -5.55
C ARG A 53 16.78 -5.65 -6.83
N ASP A 54 16.72 -4.54 -7.55
CA ASP A 54 15.96 -4.39 -8.79
C ASP A 54 16.73 -4.84 -10.03
N THR A 55 18.03 -5.11 -9.92
CA THR A 55 18.88 -5.54 -11.05
C THR A 55 18.82 -7.02 -11.34
N ARG A 56 18.48 -7.86 -10.33
CA ARG A 56 18.38 -9.33 -10.46
C ARG A 56 17.33 -9.87 -9.50
N GLN A 57 16.58 -10.88 -9.93
CA GLN A 57 15.72 -11.64 -9.02
C GLN A 57 16.60 -12.29 -7.94
N SER A 58 16.39 -11.88 -6.69
CA SER A 58 17.06 -12.45 -5.53
C SER A 58 16.04 -12.59 -4.41
N PRO A 59 15.70 -13.83 -4.01
CA PRO A 59 14.87 -14.03 -2.83
C PRO A 59 15.70 -13.63 -1.60
N GLN A 60 15.42 -12.45 -1.05
CA GLN A 60 15.99 -12.03 0.23
C GLN A 60 15.13 -12.62 1.34
N THR A 61 15.70 -13.55 2.11
CA THR A 61 15.07 -14.15 3.29
C THR A 61 15.64 -13.59 4.59
N VAL A 62 16.65 -12.71 4.49
CA VAL A 62 17.29 -12.04 5.63
C VAL A 62 16.96 -10.55 5.53
N ARG A 63 16.47 -10.00 6.63
CA ARG A 63 16.19 -8.57 6.73
C ARG A 63 17.52 -7.80 6.83
N GLU A 64 17.66 -6.76 6.03
CA GLU A 64 18.76 -5.80 6.18
C GLU A 64 18.64 -5.08 7.53
N SER A 65 19.64 -5.20 8.39
CA SER A 65 19.66 -4.62 9.73
C SER A 65 20.56 -3.39 9.85
N THR A 66 21.24 -3.00 8.76
CA THR A 66 22.00 -1.76 8.72
C THR A 66 21.08 -0.58 8.99
N SER A 67 21.44 0.21 10.02
CA SER A 67 20.68 1.40 10.38
C SER A 67 20.64 2.39 9.23
N THR A 68 19.43 2.79 8.83
CA THR A 68 19.19 3.79 7.80
C THR A 68 18.01 4.67 8.16
N PRO A 69 18.11 6.00 8.01
CA PRO A 69 16.96 6.88 8.21
C PRO A 69 15.90 6.71 7.11
N LEU A 70 16.22 6.05 6.00
CA LEU A 70 15.30 5.90 4.86
C LEU A 70 14.12 4.98 5.17
N GLN A 71 14.33 3.91 5.93
CA GLN A 71 13.28 2.96 6.31
C GLN A 71 12.16 3.64 7.12
N PRO A 72 12.44 4.27 8.28
CA PRO A 72 11.42 4.97 9.05
C PRO A 72 10.81 6.15 8.27
N ALA A 73 11.63 6.92 7.54
CA ALA A 73 11.12 8.05 6.75
C ALA A 73 10.13 7.59 5.66
N LEU A 74 10.41 6.47 5.00
CA LEU A 74 9.55 5.92 3.95
C LEU A 74 8.26 5.32 4.51
N LEU A 75 8.30 4.64 5.66
CA LEU A 75 7.07 4.13 6.27
C LEU A 75 6.16 5.26 6.76
N ALA A 76 6.74 6.28 7.40
CA ALA A 76 5.98 7.40 7.94
C ALA A 76 5.38 8.31 6.84
N ASN A 77 6.09 8.53 5.74
CA ASN A 77 5.73 9.54 4.73
C ASN A 77 5.43 8.97 3.34
N GLY A 78 5.70 7.68 3.11
CA GLY A 78 5.59 7.05 1.81
C GLY A 78 4.16 6.67 1.44
N ILE A 79 3.94 6.48 0.14
CA ILE A 79 2.63 6.13 -0.43
C ILE A 79 2.08 4.83 0.16
N LEU A 80 2.94 3.82 0.38
CA LEU A 80 2.47 2.54 0.92
C LEU A 80 2.12 2.62 2.40
N GLY A 81 2.82 3.44 3.19
CA GLY A 81 2.43 3.71 4.57
C GLY A 81 1.07 4.39 4.63
N GLN A 82 0.87 5.45 3.82
CA GLN A 82 -0.43 6.12 3.70
C GLN A 82 -1.55 5.20 3.23
N ARG A 83 -1.29 4.29 2.28
CA ARG A 83 -2.28 3.30 1.82
C ARG A 83 -2.59 2.25 2.87
N PHE A 84 -1.60 1.83 3.65
CA PHE A 84 -1.78 0.88 4.73
C PHE A 84 -2.65 1.47 5.84
N THR A 85 -2.37 2.72 6.24
CA THR A 85 -3.08 3.36 7.35
C THR A 85 -4.43 3.91 6.97
N ARG A 86 -4.67 4.26 5.70
CA ARG A 86 -5.96 4.77 5.23
C ARG A 86 -7.00 3.66 5.16
N LEU A 87 -8.13 3.86 5.82
CA LEU A 87 -9.29 3.00 5.70
C LEU A 87 -10.11 3.41 4.46
N SER A 88 -9.75 2.87 3.30
CA SER A 88 -10.55 2.90 2.06
C SER A 88 -11.54 1.72 2.00
N ASP A 89 -12.48 1.74 1.06
CA ASP A 89 -13.46 0.64 0.92
C ASP A 89 -12.86 -0.70 0.45
N ASP A 90 -11.63 -0.69 -0.08
CA ASP A 90 -10.86 -1.89 -0.44
C ASP A 90 -9.84 -2.32 0.65
N SER A 91 -9.86 -1.67 1.81
CA SER A 91 -8.98 -2.01 2.93
C SER A 91 -9.55 -3.15 3.77
N ASP A 92 -8.72 -4.17 4.01
CA ASP A 92 -8.99 -5.25 4.97
C ASP A 92 -9.37 -4.73 6.36
N PHE A 93 -8.79 -3.61 6.80
CA PHE A 93 -9.10 -3.02 8.11
C PHE A 93 -10.46 -2.33 8.12
N THR A 94 -10.89 -1.75 7.00
CA THR A 94 -12.26 -1.26 6.85
C THR A 94 -13.24 -2.43 6.91
N GLU A 95 -12.98 -3.52 6.20
CA GLU A 95 -13.81 -4.72 6.26
C GLU A 95 -13.92 -5.24 7.70
N LEU A 96 -12.79 -5.36 8.40
CA LEU A 96 -12.76 -5.78 9.80
C LEU A 96 -13.57 -4.83 10.71
N ALA A 97 -13.44 -3.51 10.55
CA ALA A 97 -14.21 -2.54 11.33
C ALA A 97 -15.73 -2.64 11.09
N LEU A 98 -16.16 -3.07 9.90
CA LEU A 98 -17.58 -3.19 9.56
C LEU A 98 -18.22 -4.48 10.11
N GLN A 99 -17.43 -5.45 10.58
CA GLN A 99 -17.93 -6.70 11.14
C GLN A 99 -18.55 -6.48 12.53
N ASP A 100 -19.50 -7.34 12.89
CA ASP A 100 -20.05 -7.38 14.24
C ASP A 100 -19.11 -8.15 15.18
N VAL A 101 -18.07 -7.46 15.65
CA VAL A 101 -17.03 -7.98 16.55
C VAL A 101 -16.91 -7.11 17.80
N THR A 102 -16.39 -7.68 18.89
CA THR A 102 -16.05 -6.90 20.08
C THR A 102 -14.85 -5.99 19.81
N LEU A 103 -14.75 -4.88 20.55
CA LEU A 103 -13.61 -3.97 20.41
C LEU A 103 -12.28 -4.66 20.70
N GLU A 104 -12.24 -5.53 21.71
CA GLU A 104 -11.07 -6.33 22.05
C GLU A 104 -10.64 -7.22 20.87
N ALA A 105 -11.60 -7.90 20.22
CA ALA A 105 -11.32 -8.76 19.07
C ALA A 105 -10.83 -7.95 17.86
N LEU A 106 -11.39 -6.76 17.63
CA LEU A 106 -10.92 -5.82 16.61
C LEU A 106 -9.43 -5.47 16.82
N ILE A 107 -9.08 -5.06 18.04
CA ILE A 107 -7.70 -4.66 18.39
C ILE A 107 -6.74 -5.83 18.23
N LYS A 108 -7.06 -6.99 18.83
CA LYS A 108 -6.23 -8.20 18.72
C LYS A 108 -6.00 -8.61 17.27
N THR A 109 -7.06 -8.65 16.46
CA THR A 109 -6.96 -9.01 15.04
C THR A 109 -6.13 -7.98 14.26
N THR A 110 -6.24 -6.69 14.59
CA THR A 110 -5.45 -5.63 13.96
C THR A 110 -3.97 -5.77 14.27
N VAL A 111 -3.62 -5.98 15.54
CA VAL A 111 -2.23 -6.16 15.98
C VAL A 111 -1.65 -7.44 15.39
N MET A 112 -2.39 -8.55 15.42
CA MET A 112 -1.97 -9.81 14.81
C MET A 112 -1.73 -9.66 13.30
N LYS A 113 -2.62 -8.99 12.57
CA LYS A 113 -2.45 -8.73 11.13
C LYS A 113 -1.24 -7.85 10.80
N THR A 114 -0.82 -6.98 11.73
CA THR A 114 0.23 -5.97 11.49
C THR A 114 1.61 -6.42 12.00
N LEU A 115 1.67 -6.90 13.25
CA LEU A 115 2.89 -7.26 13.96
C LEU A 115 3.08 -8.78 14.10
N THR A 116 2.10 -9.60 13.67
CA THR A 116 2.18 -11.08 13.74
C THR A 116 2.34 -11.64 15.15
N ARG A 117 1.84 -10.91 16.15
CA ARG A 117 1.76 -11.32 17.56
C ARG A 117 0.49 -10.79 18.21
N GLU A 118 0.17 -11.27 19.40
CA GLU A 118 -0.88 -10.69 20.25
C GLU A 118 -0.44 -9.34 20.83
N PRO A 119 -1.38 -8.42 21.11
CA PRO A 119 -1.07 -7.19 21.84
C PRO A 119 -0.66 -7.50 23.28
N THR A 120 0.20 -6.66 23.86
CA THR A 120 0.41 -6.66 25.31
C THR A 120 -0.83 -6.11 26.03
N THR A 121 -0.90 -6.31 27.35
CA THR A 121 -1.98 -5.74 28.17
C THR A 121 -2.01 -4.22 28.08
N GLU A 122 -0.84 -3.58 28.05
CA GLU A 122 -0.69 -2.13 27.96
C GLU A 122 -1.17 -1.60 26.61
N GLU A 123 -0.78 -2.26 25.51
CA GLU A 123 -1.24 -1.92 24.15
C GLU A 123 -2.76 -2.08 24.04
N LEU A 124 -3.30 -3.19 24.55
CA LEU A 124 -4.73 -3.46 24.52
C LEU A 124 -5.52 -2.38 25.28
N ASN A 125 -5.05 -1.98 26.46
CA ASN A 125 -5.69 -0.92 27.24
C ASN A 125 -5.63 0.43 26.52
N MET A 126 -4.46 0.80 25.98
CA MET A 126 -4.26 2.05 25.24
C MET A 126 -5.16 2.14 24.02
N PHE A 127 -5.24 1.07 23.22
CA PHE A 127 -6.09 1.06 22.02
C PHE A 127 -7.58 0.94 22.35
N THR A 128 -7.94 0.31 23.47
CA THR A 128 -9.31 0.31 23.97
C THR A 128 -9.74 1.73 24.33
N GLU A 129 -8.93 2.47 25.08
CA GLU A 129 -9.20 3.86 25.42
C GLU A 129 -9.36 4.72 24.16
N LEU A 130 -8.48 4.56 23.17
CA LEU A 130 -8.52 5.28 21.91
C LEU A 130 -9.80 5.00 21.11
N LEU A 131 -10.24 3.75 21.01
CA LEU A 131 -11.28 3.33 20.07
C LEU A 131 -12.67 3.15 20.69
N GLN A 132 -12.78 3.01 22.02
CA GLN A 132 -14.05 2.78 22.70
C GLN A 132 -15.09 3.89 22.45
N PRO A 133 -14.75 5.19 22.47
CA PRO A 133 -15.72 6.24 22.18
C PRO A 133 -16.24 6.10 20.74
N GLY A 134 -17.56 6.01 20.55
CA GLY A 134 -18.18 5.90 19.22
C GLY A 134 -18.01 4.55 18.52
N PHE A 135 -17.48 3.52 19.19
CA PHE A 135 -17.33 2.18 18.58
C PHE A 135 -18.67 1.56 18.19
N ALA A 136 -19.72 1.73 19.02
CA ALA A 136 -21.04 1.17 18.76
C ALA A 136 -21.71 1.82 17.54
N GLU A 137 -21.50 3.13 17.34
CA GLU A 137 -22.07 3.92 16.25
C GLU A 137 -21.09 4.11 15.07
N ARG A 138 -19.98 3.35 15.03
CA ARG A 138 -18.90 3.57 14.07
C ARG A 138 -19.34 3.33 12.63
N VAL A 139 -20.32 2.47 12.38
CA VAL A 139 -20.76 2.10 11.03
C VAL A 139 -21.83 3.08 10.56
N ASN A 140 -21.66 3.59 9.35
CA ASN A 140 -22.67 4.36 8.62
C ASN A 140 -23.36 3.44 7.60
N PRO A 141 -24.55 2.89 7.91
CA PRO A 141 -25.23 1.92 7.05
C PRO A 141 -25.77 2.52 5.74
N GLN A 142 -25.92 3.84 5.67
CA GLN A 142 -26.46 4.53 4.49
C GLN A 142 -25.38 5.04 3.54
N ALA A 143 -24.10 4.87 3.88
CA ALA A 143 -23.01 5.35 3.06
C ALA A 143 -22.82 4.51 1.80
N GLU A 144 -22.65 5.20 0.67
CA GLU A 144 -22.27 4.59 -0.59
C GLU A 144 -20.79 4.16 -0.59
N LEU A 145 -20.50 3.13 -1.38
CA LEU A 145 -19.14 2.72 -1.69
C LEU A 145 -18.44 3.83 -2.48
N VAL A 146 -17.31 4.30 -1.95
CA VAL A 146 -16.42 5.25 -2.59
C VAL A 146 -15.23 4.48 -3.15
N SER A 147 -15.48 3.76 -4.24
CA SER A 147 -14.38 3.16 -5.01
C SER A 147 -13.92 4.13 -6.09
N ARG A 148 -12.61 4.17 -6.31
CA ARG A 148 -12.04 4.93 -7.40
C ARG A 148 -12.19 4.13 -8.70
N GLU A 149 -12.47 4.83 -9.80
CA GLU A 149 -12.36 4.23 -11.12
C GLU A 149 -10.98 3.61 -11.35
N ARG A 150 -10.98 2.40 -11.90
CA ARG A 150 -9.75 1.68 -12.20
C ARG A 150 -8.92 2.52 -13.17
N LEU A 151 -7.71 2.88 -12.72
CA LEU A 151 -6.81 3.65 -13.56
C LEU A 151 -6.50 2.90 -14.87
N PRO A 152 -6.44 3.62 -16.00
CA PRO A 152 -6.13 3.01 -17.28
C PRO A 152 -4.72 2.41 -17.24
N ARG A 153 -4.58 1.25 -17.88
CA ARG A 153 -3.30 0.55 -18.03
C ARG A 153 -2.89 0.52 -19.50
N ASN A 154 -1.63 0.18 -19.75
CA ASN A 154 -1.10 -0.04 -21.10
C ASN A 154 -1.25 1.17 -22.04
N LEU A 155 -1.21 2.40 -21.54
CA LEU A 155 -1.30 3.60 -22.39
C LEU A 155 0.02 3.96 -23.10
N VAL A 156 1.14 3.44 -22.59
CA VAL A 156 2.49 3.72 -23.10
C VAL A 156 3.24 2.41 -23.28
N SER A 157 3.95 2.29 -24.40
CA SER A 157 4.71 1.13 -24.81
C SER A 157 5.91 1.49 -25.67
N TRP A 158 6.62 0.47 -26.19
CA TRP A 158 7.77 0.66 -27.06
C TRP A 158 7.45 1.46 -28.33
N SER A 159 6.26 1.30 -28.92
CA SER A 159 5.94 2.05 -30.15
C SER A 159 5.68 3.54 -29.94
N ASN A 160 5.25 3.97 -28.74
CA ASN A 160 4.89 5.37 -28.48
C ASN A 160 5.71 6.07 -27.38
N HIS A 161 6.65 5.38 -26.70
CA HIS A 161 7.42 5.95 -25.57
C HIS A 161 8.29 7.16 -25.92
N VAL A 162 8.51 7.45 -27.21
CA VAL A 162 9.23 8.65 -27.67
C VAL A 162 8.32 9.87 -27.89
N ASN A 163 6.99 9.68 -27.87
CA ASN A 163 6.03 10.76 -28.03
C ASN A 163 5.95 11.60 -26.75
N SER A 164 5.87 12.93 -26.86
CA SER A 164 5.73 13.82 -25.70
C SER A 164 4.52 13.48 -24.84
N ARG A 165 3.40 13.09 -25.45
CA ARG A 165 2.18 12.70 -24.73
C ARG A 165 2.40 11.48 -23.82
N ALA A 166 3.34 10.60 -24.15
CA ALA A 166 3.66 9.44 -23.31
C ALA A 166 4.24 9.85 -21.94
N ASN A 167 5.02 10.93 -21.89
CA ASN A 167 5.53 11.48 -20.64
C ASN A 167 4.40 12.06 -19.78
N GLU A 168 3.52 12.87 -20.39
CA GLU A 168 2.37 13.47 -19.71
C GLU A 168 1.46 12.41 -19.08
N ILE A 169 1.11 11.37 -19.84
CA ILE A 169 0.30 10.25 -19.36
C ILE A 169 0.92 9.61 -18.11
N LYS A 170 2.23 9.41 -18.09
CA LYS A 170 2.91 8.76 -16.95
C LYS A 170 2.95 9.66 -15.72
N VAL A 171 3.13 10.96 -15.90
CA VAL A 171 3.06 11.95 -14.81
C VAL A 171 1.63 12.04 -14.25
N GLU A 172 0.62 12.09 -15.12
CA GLU A 172 -0.79 12.04 -14.72
C GLU A 172 -1.08 10.78 -13.91
N LEU A 173 -0.68 9.60 -14.41
CA LEU A 173 -0.84 8.33 -13.70
C LEU A 173 -0.09 8.29 -12.37
N GLU A 174 1.11 8.88 -12.28
CA GLU A 174 1.86 8.95 -11.02
C GLU A 174 1.14 9.80 -9.98
N GLY A 175 0.66 10.99 -10.36
CA GLY A 175 -0.17 11.83 -9.49
C GLY A 175 -1.44 11.10 -9.06
N ALA A 176 -2.05 10.36 -9.99
CA ALA A 176 -3.20 9.54 -9.72
C ALA A 176 -2.86 8.43 -8.71
N VAL A 177 -1.78 7.66 -8.87
CA VAL A 177 -1.37 6.61 -7.94
C VAL A 177 -1.07 7.16 -6.55
N LYS A 178 -0.40 8.32 -6.47
CA LYS A 178 -0.11 9.04 -5.22
C LYS A 178 -1.37 9.42 -4.45
N LYS A 179 -2.41 9.89 -5.14
CA LYS A 179 -3.69 10.24 -4.50
C LYS A 179 -4.32 9.05 -3.75
N GLY A 180 -4.10 7.83 -4.24
CA GLY A 180 -4.66 6.60 -3.67
C GLY A 180 -6.18 6.53 -3.76
N ASP A 181 -6.75 5.57 -3.05
CA ASP A 181 -8.20 5.41 -2.89
C ASP A 181 -8.69 6.34 -1.79
N PRO A 182 -9.87 6.96 -1.93
CA PRO A 182 -10.38 7.87 -0.91
C PRO A 182 -10.71 7.10 0.38
N PRO A 183 -10.69 7.76 1.55
CA PRO A 183 -11.18 7.15 2.77
C PRO A 183 -12.66 6.75 2.65
N THR A 184 -13.04 5.64 3.28
CA THR A 184 -14.41 5.13 3.29
C THR A 184 -15.34 6.14 3.97
N LYS A 185 -16.58 6.20 3.47
CA LYS A 185 -17.70 6.91 4.10
C LYS A 185 -18.55 5.99 4.98
N ARG A 186 -18.30 4.68 4.94
CA ARG A 186 -19.05 3.64 5.68
C ARG A 186 -18.67 3.58 7.15
N LEU A 187 -17.64 4.32 7.54
CA LEU A 187 -17.27 4.54 8.93
C LEU A 187 -17.47 6.01 9.28
N ASN A 188 -17.87 6.28 10.52
CA ASN A 188 -17.87 7.61 11.08
C ASN A 188 -16.45 8.20 10.99
N ASN A 189 -16.32 9.43 10.48
CA ASN A 189 -15.01 10.03 10.20
C ASN A 189 -14.13 10.16 11.44
N ASP A 190 -14.69 10.52 12.59
CA ASP A 190 -13.92 10.67 13.83
C ASP A 190 -13.37 9.31 14.30
N TRP A 191 -14.23 8.31 14.35
CA TRP A 191 -13.84 6.96 14.75
C TRP A 191 -12.85 6.33 13.76
N ARG A 192 -13.09 6.51 12.45
CA ARG A 192 -12.17 6.05 11.40
C ARG A 192 -10.78 6.65 11.61
N ASN A 193 -10.66 7.96 11.78
CA ASN A 193 -9.36 8.61 11.96
C ASN A 193 -8.59 8.04 13.16
N ARG A 194 -9.26 7.79 14.29
CA ARG A 194 -8.62 7.14 15.46
C ARG A 194 -8.16 5.71 15.17
N TYR A 195 -8.87 4.98 14.31
CA TYR A 195 -8.42 3.67 13.88
C TYR A 195 -7.24 3.76 12.89
N GLU A 196 -7.22 4.76 12.00
CA GLU A 196 -6.07 5.08 11.16
C GLU A 196 -4.83 5.47 12.02
N ASP A 197 -5.02 6.17 13.15
CA ASP A 197 -3.96 6.50 14.11
C ASP A 197 -3.38 5.25 14.80
N LEU A 198 -4.23 4.29 15.17
CA LEU A 198 -3.78 2.98 15.67
C LEU A 198 -2.90 2.29 14.63
N LEU A 199 -3.36 2.18 13.38
CA LEU A 199 -2.58 1.55 12.30
C LEU A 199 -1.26 2.27 12.06
N TRP A 200 -1.27 3.60 12.09
CA TRP A 200 -0.06 4.41 11.94
C TRP A 200 0.92 4.15 13.08
N SER A 201 0.43 4.04 14.31
CA SER A 201 1.25 3.76 15.50
C SER A 201 1.89 2.38 15.43
N LEU A 202 1.16 1.35 14.98
CA LEU A 202 1.72 0.01 14.78
C LEU A 202 2.77 -0.02 13.68
N LEU A 203 2.48 0.60 12.53
CA LEU A 203 3.39 0.64 11.38
C LEU A 203 4.71 1.36 11.69
N ASN A 204 4.66 2.40 12.53
CA ASN A 204 5.81 3.20 12.93
C ASN A 204 6.42 2.75 14.26
N SER A 205 5.97 1.62 14.82
CA SER A 205 6.53 1.09 16.05
C SER A 205 7.99 0.67 15.86
N PRO A 206 8.84 0.77 16.90
CA PRO A 206 10.21 0.25 16.83
C PRO A 206 10.27 -1.23 16.47
N GLU A 207 9.26 -2.00 16.85
CA GLU A 207 9.15 -3.41 16.52
C GLU A 207 9.02 -3.64 15.01
N PHE A 208 8.11 -2.93 14.36
CA PHE A 208 7.93 -3.06 12.91
C PHE A 208 9.21 -2.67 12.15
N ILE A 209 9.93 -1.65 12.63
CA ILE A 209 11.06 -1.06 11.91
C ILE A 209 12.37 -1.79 12.21
N PHE A 210 12.66 -2.08 13.49
CA PHE A 210 14.01 -2.44 13.95
C PHE A 210 14.11 -3.81 14.61
N VAL A 211 13.00 -4.39 15.10
CA VAL A 211 13.05 -5.69 15.77
C VAL A 211 12.87 -6.79 14.70
N PRO A 212 13.81 -7.73 14.58
CA PRO A 212 13.70 -8.86 13.67
C PRO A 212 12.70 -9.92 14.14
#